data_AF-A0A9X8E9N6-F1
#
_entry.id   AF-A0A9X8E9N6-F1
#
_cell.length_a   1.000
_cell.length_b   1.000
_cell.length_c   1.000
_cell.angle_alpha   90.00
_cell.angle_beta   90.00
_cell.angle_gamma   90.00
#
_symmetry.space_group_name_H-M   'P 1'
#
loop_
_entity.id
_entity.type
_entity.pdbx_description
1 polymer ?
#
loop_
_entity_poly.entity_id
_entity_poly.type
_entity_poly.pdbx_seq_one_letter_code
_entity_poly.pdbx_strand_id
1 'polypeptide(L)'
;EADIPIMKNDDPMPAEWAHHLTFALNGRKVVVDGNTLPRFNDLRLIDYIRDHAGLTGTKLACGEGGCGACTVVLCHRVSPSSPLVHRSVNACLIPLASIDGMAVLTVEGVGSTKHRLHPIQSKMVDNYSMQCGYCTPGWVMNMYELLHTSDPYSLTKDTIENHFDGNLCRCTGYRPILKAMHSFGIDGPAPQLEYESSYDEVPFVDADEPEFEFVDRVPSVVWWYKVLTLEQLSAVQAKHKDESVMVVGGLTSRGVSKYFNQTAPYNRPVLSSVLVDITSIPALTAIVPVSDKN
;
A
#
# COMPACT_ATOMS: atom_id res chain seq x y z
N GLU A 1 -14.18 26.57 -11.67
CA GLU A 1 -14.20 25.33 -12.47
C GLU A 1 -13.07 25.44 -13.48
N ALA A 2 -11.91 24.91 -13.11
CA ALA A 2 -10.80 24.76 -14.04
C ALA A 2 -10.77 23.28 -14.40
N ASP A 3 -11.02 22.98 -15.68
CA ASP A 3 -10.91 21.63 -16.24
C ASP A 3 -9.49 21.11 -15.99
N ILE A 4 -9.39 20.05 -15.19
CA ILE A 4 -8.13 19.33 -14.94
C ILE A 4 -8.01 18.23 -16.02
N PRO A 5 -6.88 18.11 -16.75
CA PRO A 5 -6.76 17.15 -17.83
C PRO A 5 -6.52 15.74 -17.28
N ILE A 6 -7.46 14.84 -17.54
CA ILE A 6 -7.29 13.40 -17.38
C ILE A 6 -6.39 12.92 -18.52
N MET A 7 -5.19 12.40 -18.20
CA MET A 7 -4.47 11.60 -19.19
C MET A 7 -5.24 10.30 -19.43
N LYS A 8 -5.86 10.19 -20.61
CA LYS A 8 -6.43 8.91 -21.06
C LYS A 8 -5.27 7.97 -21.34
N ASN A 9 -5.54 6.67 -21.38
CA ASN A 9 -4.55 5.64 -21.76
C ASN A 9 -3.88 5.91 -23.13
N ASP A 10 -4.33 6.90 -23.91
CA ASP A 10 -3.80 7.27 -25.22
C ASP A 10 -3.06 8.62 -25.21
N ASP A 11 -2.89 9.26 -24.05
CA ASP A 11 -2.31 10.59 -23.98
C ASP A 11 -0.77 10.57 -24.20
N PRO A 12 -0.24 11.50 -25.01
CA PRO A 12 1.18 11.56 -25.34
C PRO A 12 2.01 11.98 -24.12
N MET A 13 3.26 11.49 -24.01
CA MET A 13 4.19 11.86 -22.93
C MET A 13 4.18 13.38 -22.66
N PRO A 14 4.04 13.83 -21.41
CA PRO A 14 3.85 15.25 -21.14
C PRO A 14 5.13 16.05 -21.38
N ALA A 15 4.94 17.34 -21.65
CA ALA A 15 6.03 18.28 -21.91
C ALA A 15 6.83 18.62 -20.64
N GLU A 16 6.17 18.66 -19.49
CA GLU A 16 6.77 18.84 -18.15
C GLU A 16 6.09 17.89 -17.16
N TRP A 17 6.87 17.30 -16.25
CA TRP A 17 6.42 16.35 -15.22
C TRP A 17 6.19 17.10 -13.91
N ALA A 18 5.22 16.67 -13.08
CA ALA A 18 4.88 17.34 -11.83
C ALA A 18 5.93 17.14 -10.72
N HIS A 19 5.91 18.06 -9.75
CA HIS A 19 6.84 18.10 -8.61
C HIS A 19 6.14 17.85 -7.27
N HIS A 20 4.94 17.27 -7.30
CA HIS A 20 4.14 17.05 -6.11
C HIS A 20 3.42 15.70 -6.15
N LEU A 21 3.20 15.12 -4.98
CA LEU A 21 2.47 13.87 -4.76
C LEU A 21 1.11 14.17 -4.19
N THR A 22 0.05 13.58 -4.76
CA THR A 22 -1.28 13.71 -4.18
C THR A 22 -1.84 12.34 -3.82
N PHE A 23 -2.25 12.17 -2.57
CA PHE A 23 -2.89 10.94 -2.09
C PHE A 23 -3.83 11.24 -0.91
N ALA A 24 -4.63 10.27 -0.49
CA ALA A 24 -5.42 10.38 0.72
C ALA A 24 -4.79 9.59 1.88
N LEU A 25 -4.69 10.18 3.07
CA LEU A 25 -4.21 9.51 4.29
C LEU A 25 -5.28 9.56 5.36
N ASN A 26 -5.85 8.41 5.73
CA ASN A 26 -7.00 8.30 6.63
C ASN A 26 -8.12 9.30 6.24
N GLY A 27 -8.36 9.45 4.94
CA GLY A 27 -9.36 10.36 4.39
C GLY A 27 -9.10 11.83 4.49
N ARG A 28 -7.83 12.22 4.56
CA ARG A 28 -7.43 13.60 4.34
C ARG A 28 -6.60 13.64 3.08
N LYS A 29 -6.94 14.54 2.15
CA LYS A 29 -6.09 14.84 1.00
C LYS A 29 -4.74 15.35 1.51
N VAL A 30 -3.67 14.75 1.01
CA VAL A 30 -2.30 15.09 1.31
C VAL A 30 -1.63 15.45 -0.01
N VAL A 31 -0.96 16.60 -0.02
CA VAL A 31 -0.09 17.03 -1.11
C VAL A 31 1.33 17.14 -0.57
N VAL A 32 2.28 16.40 -1.15
CA VAL A 32 3.70 16.49 -0.81
C VAL A 32 4.41 17.23 -1.94
N ASP A 33 4.86 18.45 -1.68
CA ASP A 33 5.62 19.25 -2.63
C ASP A 33 7.11 18.91 -2.55
N GLY A 34 7.72 18.58 -3.68
CA GLY A 34 9.16 18.30 -3.81
C GLY A 34 10.07 19.44 -3.39
N ASN A 35 9.61 20.69 -3.44
CA ASN A 35 10.37 21.83 -2.89
C ASN A 35 10.47 21.76 -1.36
N THR A 36 9.46 21.19 -0.70
CA THR A 36 9.41 21.05 0.77
C THR A 36 9.95 19.71 1.25
N LEU A 37 9.84 18.67 0.43
CA LEU A 37 10.35 17.32 0.70
C LEU A 37 11.14 16.77 -0.50
N PRO A 38 12.34 17.30 -0.79
CA PRO A 38 13.10 17.06 -2.03
C PRO A 38 13.65 15.64 -2.21
N ARG A 39 13.22 14.68 -1.38
CA ARG A 39 13.58 13.26 -1.50
C ARG A 39 12.39 12.33 -1.25
N PHE A 40 11.16 12.79 -1.52
CA PHE A 40 9.98 11.92 -1.38
C PHE A 40 10.07 10.68 -2.30
N ASN A 41 10.82 10.75 -3.42
CA ASN A 41 11.09 9.61 -4.32
C ASN A 41 11.84 8.44 -3.66
N ASP A 42 12.71 8.73 -2.70
CA ASP A 42 13.49 7.73 -1.95
C ASP A 42 12.86 7.37 -0.60
N LEU A 43 11.75 8.04 -0.25
CA LEU A 43 11.10 7.89 1.04
C LEU A 43 10.21 6.66 1.04
N ARG A 44 10.29 5.84 2.09
CA ARG A 44 9.32 4.76 2.29
C ARG A 44 8.03 5.33 2.85
N LEU A 45 6.90 4.73 2.50
CA LEU A 45 5.61 5.09 3.05
C LEU A 45 5.60 5.05 4.59
N ILE A 46 6.26 4.06 5.20
CA ILE A 46 6.35 3.96 6.67
C ILE A 46 7.07 5.17 7.31
N ASP A 47 8.10 5.71 6.65
CA ASP A 47 8.86 6.85 7.16
C ASP A 47 8.01 8.11 7.07
N TYR A 48 7.30 8.29 5.96
CA TYR A 48 6.34 9.39 5.82
C TYR A 48 5.24 9.35 6.88
N ILE A 49 4.55 8.22 7.01
CA ILE A 49 3.44 8.03 7.95
C ILE A 49 3.87 8.41 9.37
N ARG A 50 5.06 7.99 9.79
CA ARG A 50 5.53 8.15 11.17
C ARG A 50 6.19 9.51 11.41
N ASP A 51 7.14 9.88 10.56
CA ASP A 51 8.07 10.98 10.83
C ASP A 51 7.57 12.31 10.25
N HIS A 52 6.71 12.27 9.24
CA HIS A 52 6.14 13.46 8.60
C HIS A 52 4.67 13.68 8.97
N ALA A 53 3.84 12.62 8.92
CA ALA A 53 2.42 12.72 9.26
C ALA A 53 2.15 12.52 10.77
N GLY A 54 3.14 12.05 11.55
CA GLY A 54 3.02 11.87 13.00
C GLY A 54 2.09 10.72 13.42
N LEU A 55 1.66 9.86 12.49
CA LEU A 55 0.80 8.70 12.73
C LEU A 55 1.67 7.51 13.14
N THR A 56 1.90 7.37 14.44
CA THR A 56 2.89 6.42 14.97
C THR A 56 2.32 5.02 15.25
N GLY A 57 1.04 4.79 14.98
CA GLY A 57 0.35 3.51 15.13
C GLY A 57 0.97 2.42 14.27
N THR A 58 1.19 2.67 12.99
CA THR A 58 1.93 1.78 12.10
C THR A 58 3.40 1.66 12.55
N LYS A 59 3.90 0.43 12.71
CA LYS A 59 5.22 0.18 13.33
C LYS A 59 6.26 -0.30 12.33
N LEU A 60 7.48 0.21 12.43
CA LEU A 60 8.65 -0.35 11.75
C LEU A 60 9.35 -1.36 12.68
N ALA A 61 9.63 -2.57 12.19
CA ALA A 61 10.35 -3.61 12.94
C ALA A 61 11.47 -4.23 12.10
N CYS A 62 11.15 -5.13 11.16
CA CYS A 62 12.17 -5.81 10.34
C CYS A 62 12.64 -4.96 9.14
N GLY A 63 11.76 -4.13 8.57
CA GLY A 63 12.09 -3.30 7.40
C GLY A 63 12.13 -4.04 6.05
N GLU A 64 11.87 -5.34 6.05
CA GLU A 64 12.04 -6.24 4.89
C GLU A 64 10.75 -6.98 4.48
N GLY A 65 9.60 -6.61 5.04
CA GLY A 65 8.30 -7.20 4.71
C GLY A 65 7.92 -8.47 5.48
N GLY A 66 8.85 -9.11 6.21
CA GLY A 66 8.58 -10.42 6.83
C GLY A 66 7.70 -10.43 8.09
N CYS A 67 7.52 -9.29 8.79
CA CYS A 67 6.87 -9.28 10.11
C CYS A 67 5.43 -8.76 10.17
N GLY A 68 4.98 -8.03 9.14
CA GLY A 68 3.63 -7.43 9.10
C GLY A 68 3.35 -6.29 10.09
N ALA A 69 4.30 -5.87 10.93
CA ALA A 69 4.05 -4.80 11.92
C ALA A 69 3.76 -3.42 11.28
N CYS A 70 4.21 -3.24 10.03
CA CYS A 70 4.03 -2.02 9.24
C CYS A 70 2.86 -2.11 8.24
N THR A 71 1.95 -3.08 8.42
CA THR A 71 0.82 -3.24 7.50
C THR A 71 -0.08 -2.01 7.53
N VAL A 72 -0.41 -1.53 6.35
CA VAL A 72 -1.46 -0.53 6.05
C VAL A 72 -2.33 -1.07 4.93
N VAL A 73 -3.49 -0.47 4.68
CA VAL A 73 -4.32 -0.80 3.52
C VAL A 73 -4.16 0.31 2.49
N LEU A 74 -3.82 -0.09 1.26
CA LEU A 74 -3.91 0.77 0.09
C LEU A 74 -5.23 0.54 -0.61
N CYS A 75 -5.90 1.63 -0.95
CA CYS A 75 -7.10 1.62 -1.76
C CYS A 75 -6.84 2.34 -3.08
N HIS A 76 -7.14 1.69 -4.20
CA HIS A 76 -6.99 2.29 -5.53
C HIS A 76 -8.00 1.70 -6.51
N ARG A 77 -8.20 2.37 -7.65
CA ARG A 77 -8.96 1.81 -8.78
C ARG A 77 -8.01 1.46 -9.92
N VAL A 78 -8.35 0.44 -10.71
CA VAL A 78 -7.59 0.09 -11.93
C VAL A 78 -7.99 0.98 -13.11
N SER A 79 -9.25 1.44 -13.12
CA SER A 79 -9.79 2.43 -14.06
C SER A 79 -10.88 3.25 -13.34
N PRO A 80 -11.32 4.40 -13.88
CA PRO A 80 -12.39 5.20 -13.26
C PRO A 80 -13.69 4.43 -13.02
N SER A 81 -14.00 3.45 -13.87
CA SER A 81 -15.19 2.61 -13.75
C SER A 81 -14.97 1.31 -12.96
N SER A 82 -13.73 0.99 -12.59
CA SER A 82 -13.42 -0.24 -11.84
C SER A 82 -13.84 -0.10 -10.37
N PRO A 83 -14.24 -1.20 -9.70
CA PRO A 83 -14.46 -1.19 -8.27
C PRO A 83 -13.18 -0.79 -7.52
N LEU A 84 -13.35 -0.24 -6.31
CA LEU A 84 -12.24 0.09 -5.45
C LEU A 84 -11.56 -1.19 -4.96
N VAL A 85 -10.27 -1.32 -5.22
CA VAL A 85 -9.43 -2.42 -4.74
C VAL A 85 -8.88 -2.04 -3.37
N HIS A 86 -9.06 -2.91 -2.39
CA HIS A 86 -8.42 -2.82 -1.08
C HIS A 86 -7.30 -3.85 -1.04
N ARG A 87 -6.11 -3.44 -0.60
CA ARG A 87 -4.97 -4.35 -0.50
C ARG A 87 -4.12 -4.02 0.72
N SER A 88 -3.90 -5.03 1.55
CA SER A 88 -2.94 -4.91 2.65
C SER A 88 -1.51 -4.96 2.11
N VAL A 89 -0.65 -4.04 2.57
CA VAL A 89 0.74 -3.93 2.12
C VAL A 89 1.68 -3.62 3.28
N ASN A 90 2.94 -4.01 3.16
CA ASN A 90 3.97 -3.61 4.11
C ASN A 90 4.52 -2.22 3.76
N ALA A 91 4.13 -1.19 4.53
CA ALA A 91 4.53 0.19 4.28
C ALA A 91 6.06 0.42 4.26
N CYS A 92 6.85 -0.50 4.83
CA CYS A 92 8.31 -0.43 4.80
C CYS A 92 8.95 -0.74 3.43
N LEU A 93 8.19 -1.32 2.49
CA LEU A 93 8.66 -1.63 1.14
C LEU A 93 7.99 -0.79 0.06
N ILE A 94 6.95 -0.03 0.40
CA ILE A 94 6.24 0.86 -0.52
C ILE A 94 6.99 2.19 -0.64
N PRO A 95 7.46 2.58 -1.83
CA PRO A 95 7.93 3.94 -2.10
C PRO A 95 6.79 4.92 -1.97
N LEU A 96 7.05 6.08 -1.36
CA LEU A 96 6.04 7.12 -1.24
C LEU A 96 5.59 7.63 -2.63
N ALA A 97 6.51 7.72 -3.60
CA ALA A 97 6.19 8.13 -4.97
C ALA A 97 5.27 7.14 -5.72
N SER A 98 5.11 5.89 -5.26
CA SER A 98 4.25 4.90 -5.94
C SER A 98 2.78 5.01 -5.56
N ILE A 99 2.42 5.78 -4.52
CA ILE A 99 1.05 5.84 -3.99
C ILE A 99 0.25 7.04 -4.51
N ASP A 100 0.77 7.72 -5.52
CA ASP A 100 0.09 8.84 -6.15
C ASP A 100 -1.30 8.43 -6.65
N GLY A 101 -2.32 9.22 -6.32
CA GLY A 101 -3.73 8.95 -6.60
C GLY A 101 -4.37 7.82 -5.79
N MET A 102 -3.66 7.25 -4.81
CA MET A 102 -4.19 6.19 -3.96
C MET A 102 -4.68 6.74 -2.62
N ALA A 103 -5.42 5.92 -1.87
CA ALA A 103 -5.66 6.17 -0.45
C ALA A 103 -4.88 5.19 0.42
N VAL A 104 -4.38 5.70 1.53
CA VAL A 104 -3.67 4.96 2.58
C VAL A 104 -4.52 4.99 3.82
N LEU A 105 -4.87 3.81 4.33
CA LEU A 105 -5.54 3.64 5.61
C LEU A 105 -4.58 3.00 6.62
N THR A 106 -4.43 3.67 7.76
CA THR A 106 -3.63 3.21 8.90
C THR A 106 -4.52 2.79 10.07
N VAL A 107 -3.94 2.21 11.12
CA VAL A 107 -4.71 1.75 12.28
C VAL A 107 -5.47 2.87 12.97
N GLU A 108 -4.93 4.10 12.94
CA GLU A 108 -5.60 5.29 13.47
C GLU A 108 -6.82 5.70 12.65
N GLY A 109 -6.81 5.43 11.34
CA GLY A 109 -7.93 5.71 10.45
C GLY A 109 -9.07 4.72 10.60
N VAL A 110 -8.77 3.47 10.98
CA VAL A 110 -9.77 2.42 11.24
C VAL A 110 -10.57 2.72 12.52
N GLY A 111 -9.93 3.26 13.55
CA GLY A 111 -10.61 3.58 14.80
C GLY A 111 -9.66 4.02 15.90
N SER A 112 -10.20 4.69 16.92
CA SER A 112 -9.41 5.15 18.06
C SER A 112 -10.24 5.28 19.34
N THR A 113 -9.57 5.33 20.49
CA THR A 113 -10.21 5.57 21.79
C THR A 113 -10.79 6.98 21.95
N LYS A 114 -10.39 7.94 21.11
CA LYS A 114 -10.97 9.30 21.10
C LYS A 114 -12.30 9.37 20.36
N HIS A 115 -12.51 8.45 19.42
CA HIS A 115 -13.72 8.36 18.64
C HIS A 115 -14.43 7.07 19.02
N ARG A 116 -14.34 6.06 18.15
CA ARG A 116 -14.87 4.72 18.38
C ARG A 116 -13.82 3.71 17.98
N LEU A 117 -13.69 2.64 18.75
CA LEU A 117 -12.90 1.48 18.35
C LEU A 117 -13.65 0.71 17.27
N HIS A 118 -12.93 0.33 16.23
CA HIS A 118 -13.45 -0.61 15.24
C HIS A 118 -13.76 -1.97 15.90
N PRO A 119 -14.75 -2.75 15.42
CA PRO A 119 -15.03 -4.08 15.96
C PRO A 119 -13.78 -4.96 16.08
N ILE A 120 -12.89 -4.94 15.09
CA ILE A 120 -11.61 -5.67 15.14
C ILE A 120 -10.76 -5.24 16.35
N GLN A 121 -10.61 -3.93 16.56
CA GLN A 121 -9.84 -3.38 17.69
C GLN A 121 -10.49 -3.78 19.03
N SER A 122 -11.83 -3.72 19.12
CA SER A 122 -12.58 -4.12 20.32
C SER A 122 -12.40 -5.61 20.63
N LYS A 123 -12.54 -6.50 19.63
CA LYS A 123 -12.35 -7.95 19.81
C LYS A 123 -10.95 -8.31 20.26
N MET A 124 -9.94 -7.58 19.79
CA MET A 124 -8.56 -7.75 20.24
C MET A 124 -8.40 -7.42 21.73
N VAL A 125 -9.11 -6.38 22.22
CA VAL A 125 -9.12 -6.04 23.66
C VAL A 125 -9.85 -7.11 24.46
N ASP A 126 -11.08 -7.48 24.05
CA ASP A 126 -11.94 -8.44 24.76
C ASP A 126 -11.31 -9.82 24.91
N ASN A 127 -10.44 -10.21 23.99
CA ASN A 127 -9.80 -11.53 23.97
C ASN A 127 -8.36 -11.52 24.49
N TYR A 128 -7.89 -10.41 25.08
CA TYR A 128 -6.52 -10.29 25.61
C TYR A 128 -5.47 -10.58 24.52
N SER A 129 -5.74 -10.14 23.29
CA SER A 129 -4.98 -10.43 22.09
C SER A 129 -3.72 -9.57 21.93
N MET A 130 -3.33 -8.85 22.98
CA MET A 130 -2.13 -8.02 23.02
C MET A 130 -1.42 -8.16 24.37
N GLN A 131 -0.08 -8.22 24.31
CA GLN A 131 0.79 -8.11 25.48
C GLN A 131 1.66 -6.87 25.36
N CYS A 132 2.74 -6.92 24.57
CA CYS A 132 3.56 -5.73 24.29
C CYS A 132 2.88 -4.73 23.33
N GLY A 133 1.88 -5.19 22.57
CA GLY A 133 1.10 -4.37 21.64
C GLY A 133 1.80 -3.97 20.33
N TYR A 134 3.10 -4.25 20.15
CA TYR A 134 3.86 -3.72 19.01
C TYR A 134 3.37 -4.25 17.64
N CYS A 135 3.02 -5.53 17.56
CA CYS A 135 2.51 -6.12 16.31
C CYS A 135 1.01 -5.84 16.07
N THR A 136 0.27 -5.46 17.12
CA THR A 136 -1.20 -5.36 17.11
C THR A 136 -1.76 -4.52 15.96
N PRO A 137 -1.19 -3.34 15.62
CA PRO A 137 -1.63 -2.57 14.46
C PRO A 137 -1.66 -3.38 13.16
N GLY A 138 -0.62 -4.18 12.90
CA GLY A 138 -0.54 -4.99 11.68
C GLY A 138 -1.62 -6.06 11.57
N TRP A 139 -1.97 -6.69 12.70
CA TRP A 139 -3.07 -7.65 12.77
C TRP A 139 -4.42 -7.00 12.50
N VAL A 140 -4.64 -5.80 13.06
CA VAL A 140 -5.87 -5.04 12.82
C VAL A 140 -6.01 -4.70 11.33
N MET A 141 -4.94 -4.22 10.70
CA MET A 141 -5.00 -3.81 9.29
C MET A 141 -5.17 -4.98 8.31
N ASN A 142 -4.54 -6.14 8.56
CA ASN A 142 -4.77 -7.32 7.72
C ASN A 142 -6.19 -7.86 7.88
N MET A 143 -6.68 -7.99 9.12
CA MET A 143 -8.07 -8.41 9.32
C MET A 143 -9.05 -7.42 8.67
N TYR A 144 -8.76 -6.12 8.73
CA TYR A 144 -9.58 -5.09 8.12
C TYR A 144 -9.70 -5.29 6.61
N GLU A 145 -8.58 -5.47 5.90
CA GLU A 145 -8.62 -5.74 4.46
C GLU A 145 -9.35 -7.05 4.12
N LEU A 146 -9.15 -8.10 4.92
CA LEU A 146 -9.81 -9.38 4.71
C LEU A 146 -11.34 -9.24 4.77
N LEU A 147 -11.86 -8.45 5.74
CA LEU A 147 -13.30 -8.20 5.84
C LEU A 147 -13.86 -7.41 4.65
N HIS A 148 -13.06 -6.53 4.04
CA HIS A 148 -13.48 -5.72 2.88
C HIS A 148 -13.46 -6.50 1.56
N THR A 149 -12.61 -7.53 1.48
CA THR A 149 -12.38 -8.29 0.26
C THR A 149 -13.09 -9.63 0.26
N SER A 150 -13.64 -10.05 1.39
CA SER A 150 -14.37 -11.32 1.56
C SER A 150 -15.87 -11.10 1.61
N ASP A 151 -16.62 -12.11 1.18
CA ASP A 151 -18.05 -12.18 1.50
C ASP A 151 -18.20 -12.58 2.99
N PRO A 152 -18.82 -11.73 3.83
CA PRO A 152 -18.95 -12.00 5.26
C PRO A 152 -19.75 -13.27 5.56
N TYR A 153 -20.59 -13.74 4.63
CA TYR A 153 -21.38 -14.97 4.79
C TYR A 153 -20.62 -16.25 4.41
N SER A 154 -19.39 -16.14 3.89
CA SER A 154 -18.55 -17.29 3.52
C SER A 154 -17.18 -17.30 4.19
N LEU A 155 -16.82 -16.25 4.93
CA LEU A 155 -15.52 -16.14 5.58
C LEU A 155 -15.34 -17.21 6.68
N THR A 156 -14.37 -18.12 6.51
CA THR A 156 -14.10 -19.21 7.47
C THR A 156 -12.89 -18.92 8.35
N LYS A 157 -12.78 -19.64 9.47
CA LYS A 157 -11.61 -19.61 10.34
C LYS A 157 -10.30 -19.96 9.62
N ASP A 158 -10.34 -20.95 8.71
CA ASP A 158 -9.17 -21.37 7.93
C ASP A 158 -8.71 -20.26 6.98
N THR A 159 -9.65 -19.61 6.29
CA THR A 159 -9.37 -18.43 5.45
C THR A 159 -8.74 -17.30 6.27
N ILE A 160 -9.27 -17.06 7.48
CA ILE A 160 -8.74 -16.04 8.41
C ILE A 160 -7.31 -16.37 8.83
N GLU A 161 -7.01 -17.62 9.21
CA GLU A 161 -5.66 -18.04 9.60
C GLU A 161 -4.67 -17.89 8.45
N ASN A 162 -5.02 -18.39 7.26
CA ASN A 162 -4.17 -18.33 6.07
C ASN A 162 -3.90 -16.89 5.60
N HIS A 163 -4.76 -15.93 5.96
CA HIS A 163 -4.53 -14.52 5.65
C HIS A 163 -3.41 -13.88 6.51
N PHE A 164 -3.00 -14.51 7.61
CA PHE A 164 -2.06 -13.93 8.57
C PHE A 164 -0.61 -14.45 8.47
N ASP A 165 -0.26 -15.17 7.41
CA ASP A 165 1.10 -15.69 7.18
C ASP A 165 2.19 -14.60 7.24
N GLY A 166 1.81 -13.35 6.94
CA GLY A 166 2.70 -12.18 7.00
C GLY A 166 2.78 -11.48 8.36
N ASN A 167 2.11 -11.94 9.42
CA ASN A 167 2.09 -11.27 10.74
C ASN A 167 2.79 -12.08 11.82
N LEU A 168 3.85 -11.51 12.39
CA LEU A 168 4.59 -12.16 13.47
C LEU A 168 4.21 -11.57 14.83
N CYS A 169 4.03 -12.45 15.81
CA CYS A 169 3.87 -12.07 17.22
C CYS A 169 4.79 -12.91 18.11
N ARG A 170 5.63 -12.25 18.91
CA ARG A 170 6.56 -12.95 19.80
C ARG A 170 5.98 -13.23 21.19
N CYS A 171 4.93 -12.52 21.59
CA CYS A 171 4.45 -12.52 22.97
C CYS A 171 3.22 -13.41 23.21
N THR A 172 2.22 -13.34 22.33
CA THR A 172 0.89 -13.91 22.61
C THR A 172 0.78 -15.41 22.36
N GLY A 173 1.71 -15.99 21.61
CA GLY A 173 1.58 -17.35 21.09
C GLY A 173 0.42 -17.52 20.11
N TYR A 174 -0.04 -16.42 19.48
CA TYR A 174 -1.11 -16.33 18.47
C TYR A 174 -2.53 -16.68 18.94
N ARG A 175 -2.70 -17.68 19.81
CA ARG A 175 -4.01 -18.18 20.26
C ARG A 175 -5.02 -17.08 20.64
N PRO A 176 -4.72 -16.07 21.49
CA PRO A 176 -5.71 -15.05 21.81
C PRO A 176 -6.01 -14.11 20.63
N ILE A 177 -5.07 -13.91 19.70
CA ILE A 177 -5.30 -13.14 18.47
C ILE A 177 -6.26 -13.90 17.57
N LEU A 178 -5.97 -15.17 17.27
CA LEU A 178 -6.83 -16.00 16.46
C LEU A 178 -8.23 -16.12 17.06
N LYS A 179 -8.35 -16.28 18.39
CA LYS A 179 -9.65 -16.26 19.08
C LYS A 179 -10.46 -14.98 18.79
N ALA A 180 -9.81 -13.81 18.76
CA ALA A 180 -10.47 -12.56 18.38
C ALA A 180 -10.90 -12.57 16.91
N MET A 181 -9.99 -12.94 16.00
CA MET A 181 -10.25 -12.88 14.56
C MET A 181 -11.30 -13.90 14.11
N HIS A 182 -11.30 -15.10 14.68
CA HIS A 182 -12.32 -16.12 14.41
C HIS A 182 -13.73 -15.69 14.79
N SER A 183 -13.92 -14.65 15.61
CA SER A 183 -15.27 -14.14 15.89
C SER A 183 -15.94 -13.50 14.67
N PHE A 184 -15.18 -13.22 13.61
CA PHE A 184 -15.68 -12.73 12.33
C PHE A 184 -15.91 -13.85 11.29
N GLY A 185 -15.51 -15.09 11.59
CA GLY A 185 -15.75 -16.23 10.71
C GLY A 185 -17.10 -16.88 10.99
N ILE A 186 -17.74 -17.43 9.95
CA ILE A 186 -19.06 -18.09 10.05
C ILE A 186 -19.05 -19.33 10.95
N ASP A 187 -17.88 -19.96 11.11
CA ASP A 187 -17.62 -21.13 11.95
C ASP A 187 -16.91 -20.76 13.28
N GLY A 188 -16.99 -19.49 13.66
CA GLY A 188 -16.50 -18.92 14.91
C GLY A 188 -17.45 -19.13 16.11
N PRO A 189 -16.97 -18.89 17.36
CA PRO A 189 -17.77 -19.09 18.58
C PRO A 189 -18.91 -18.08 18.78
N ALA A 190 -18.97 -17.01 17.96
CA ALA A 190 -20.06 -16.04 17.93
C ALA A 190 -19.98 -15.26 16.60
N PRO A 191 -20.41 -15.85 15.47
CA PRO A 191 -20.31 -15.19 14.17
C PRO A 191 -21.14 -13.90 14.21
N GLN A 192 -20.46 -12.76 14.17
CA GLN A 192 -21.13 -11.48 13.96
C GLN A 192 -21.46 -11.35 12.47
N LEU A 193 -22.61 -11.91 12.09
CA LEU A 193 -23.21 -11.68 10.77
C LEU A 193 -23.68 -10.22 10.59
N GLU A 194 -23.73 -9.46 11.70
CA GLU A 194 -24.02 -8.01 11.75
C GLU A 194 -22.72 -7.19 11.72
N TYR A 195 -21.79 -7.54 10.84
CA TYR A 195 -20.78 -6.57 10.43
C TYR A 195 -21.47 -5.49 9.60
N GLU A 196 -21.87 -4.40 10.24
CA GLU A 196 -22.50 -3.29 9.51
C GLU A 196 -21.44 -2.58 8.67
N SER A 197 -21.72 -2.37 7.38
CA SER A 197 -20.87 -1.55 6.51
C SER A 197 -20.69 -0.11 7.01
N SER A 198 -21.51 0.35 7.96
CA SER A 198 -21.42 1.66 8.59
C SER A 198 -20.12 1.88 9.39
N TYR A 199 -19.46 0.81 9.84
CA TYR A 199 -18.14 0.88 10.50
C TYR A 199 -17.01 1.16 9.51
N ASP A 200 -17.28 0.99 8.21
CA ASP A 200 -16.35 1.12 7.09
C ASP A 200 -16.69 2.26 6.15
N GLU A 201 -17.40 3.29 6.65
CA GLU A 201 -17.28 4.61 6.02
C GLU A 201 -15.84 5.10 6.21
N VAL A 202 -14.91 4.48 5.48
CA VAL A 202 -13.60 5.03 5.24
C VAL A 202 -13.90 6.38 4.63
N PRO A 203 -13.39 7.48 5.20
CA PRO A 203 -13.33 8.70 4.45
C PRO A 203 -12.37 8.42 3.28
N PHE A 204 -12.86 7.80 2.21
CA PHE A 204 -12.18 7.84 0.94
C PHE A 204 -12.52 9.23 0.42
N VAL A 205 -11.62 10.17 0.69
CA VAL A 205 -11.58 11.33 -0.18
C VAL A 205 -11.12 10.74 -1.48
N ASP A 206 -12.01 10.72 -2.49
CA ASP A 206 -11.56 10.69 -3.87
C ASP A 206 -10.50 11.79 -3.93
N ALA A 207 -9.22 11.42 -3.82
CA ALA A 207 -8.15 12.34 -4.07
C ALA A 207 -8.47 12.80 -5.48
N ASP A 208 -8.81 14.09 -5.64
CA ASP A 208 -9.19 14.67 -6.93
C ASP A 208 -8.32 13.98 -7.99
N GLU A 209 -9.01 13.30 -8.91
CA GLU A 209 -8.52 12.25 -9.81
C GLU A 209 -7.00 12.33 -10.05
N PRO A 210 -6.25 11.20 -9.99
CA PRO A 210 -4.78 11.19 -9.97
C PRO A 210 -4.18 12.25 -10.91
N GLU A 211 -3.71 13.35 -10.34
CA GLU A 211 -2.81 14.26 -11.04
C GLU A 211 -1.51 13.48 -11.24
N PHE A 212 -1.30 12.97 -12.45
CA PHE A 212 -0.13 12.16 -12.76
C PHE A 212 1.18 12.96 -12.71
N GLU A 213 2.21 12.26 -12.23
CA GLU A 213 3.60 12.19 -12.69
C GLU A 213 4.71 12.94 -11.92
N PHE A 214 5.70 12.18 -11.43
CA PHE A 214 6.94 12.74 -10.89
C PHE A 214 8.06 12.78 -11.90
N VAL A 215 8.77 13.89 -11.91
CA VAL A 215 10.22 13.92 -12.07
C VAL A 215 10.70 15.05 -11.16
N ASP A 216 11.72 14.79 -10.35
CA ASP A 216 12.32 15.84 -9.51
C ASP A 216 13.14 16.82 -10.38
N ARG A 217 13.01 18.13 -10.15
CA ARG A 217 13.94 19.16 -10.66
C ARG A 217 15.06 19.43 -9.65
N VAL A 218 14.96 18.90 -8.44
CA VAL A 218 16.07 18.78 -7.51
C VAL A 218 16.84 17.52 -7.89
N PRO A 219 18.18 17.50 -7.85
CA PRO A 219 18.94 16.26 -7.99
C PRO A 219 18.67 15.37 -6.77
N SER A 220 17.51 14.71 -6.70
CA SER A 220 17.42 13.43 -6.03
C SER A 220 18.33 12.48 -6.81
N VAL A 221 19.05 11.60 -6.11
CA VAL A 221 19.97 10.66 -6.78
C VAL A 221 19.19 9.66 -7.66
N VAL A 222 17.86 9.65 -7.53
CA VAL A 222 16.94 8.72 -8.19
C VAL A 222 15.74 9.47 -8.80
N TRP A 223 15.53 9.30 -10.10
CA TRP A 223 14.35 9.64 -10.88
C TRP A 223 13.27 8.57 -10.69
N TRP A 224 12.01 8.96 -10.53
CA TRP A 224 10.87 8.04 -10.44
C TRP A 224 9.83 8.40 -11.50
N TYR A 225 9.62 7.53 -12.49
CA TYR A 225 8.60 7.69 -13.52
C TYR A 225 7.41 6.78 -13.23
N LYS A 226 6.19 7.30 -13.25
CA LYS A 226 4.96 6.47 -13.24
C LYS A 226 4.37 6.50 -14.65
N VAL A 227 4.24 5.34 -15.28
CA VAL A 227 3.79 5.23 -16.67
C VAL A 227 2.49 4.44 -16.78
N LEU A 228 1.68 4.79 -17.77
CA LEU A 228 0.34 4.24 -18.03
C LEU A 228 0.30 3.35 -19.28
N THR A 229 1.27 3.50 -20.17
CA THR A 229 1.31 2.79 -21.45
C THR A 229 2.68 2.14 -21.70
N LEU A 230 2.70 1.17 -22.61
CA LEU A 230 3.94 0.53 -23.05
C LEU A 230 4.81 1.50 -23.87
N GLU A 231 4.17 2.43 -24.58
CA GLU A 231 4.80 3.49 -25.36
C GLU A 231 5.55 4.45 -24.44
N GLN A 232 4.93 4.85 -23.31
CA GLN A 232 5.58 5.69 -22.30
C GLN A 232 6.76 4.98 -21.64
N LEU A 233 6.60 3.69 -21.27
CA LEU A 233 7.71 2.88 -20.76
C LEU A 233 8.88 2.87 -21.75
N SER A 234 8.59 2.62 -23.03
CA SER A 234 9.60 2.59 -24.09
C SER A 234 10.27 3.95 -24.28
N ALA A 235 9.50 5.05 -24.18
CA ALA A 235 10.02 6.41 -24.28
C ALA A 235 10.98 6.75 -23.13
N VAL A 236 10.65 6.38 -21.89
CA VAL A 236 11.54 6.57 -20.72
C VAL A 236 12.82 5.76 -20.89
N GLN A 237 12.73 4.51 -21.34
CA GLN A 237 13.91 3.68 -21.63
C GLN A 237 14.78 4.27 -22.74
N ALA A 238 14.18 4.82 -23.79
CA ALA A 238 14.92 5.50 -24.86
C ALA A 238 15.59 6.79 -24.39
N LYS A 239 14.90 7.58 -23.55
CA LYS A 239 15.43 8.80 -22.92
C LYS A 239 16.66 8.51 -22.05
N HIS A 240 16.61 7.42 -21.30
CA HIS A 240 17.66 7.01 -20.35
C HIS A 240 18.50 5.82 -20.87
N LYS A 241 18.70 5.71 -22.19
CA LYS A 241 19.40 4.58 -22.83
C LYS A 241 20.84 4.36 -22.33
N ASP A 242 21.48 5.41 -21.85
CA ASP A 242 22.86 5.41 -21.36
C ASP A 242 22.94 5.31 -19.81
N GLU A 243 21.79 5.21 -19.13
CA GLU A 243 21.66 5.07 -17.68
C GLU A 243 21.11 3.70 -17.28
N SER A 244 21.26 3.34 -16.00
CA SER A 244 20.60 2.15 -15.47
C SER A 244 19.14 2.46 -15.17
N VAL A 245 18.24 1.88 -15.97
CA VAL A 245 16.79 1.94 -15.77
C VAL A 245 16.31 0.68 -15.07
N MET A 246 15.57 0.85 -13.96
CA MET A 246 14.93 -0.23 -13.24
C MET A 246 13.41 -0.11 -13.33
N VAL A 247 12.77 -1.17 -13.79
CA VAL A 247 11.32 -1.32 -13.75
C VAL A 247 10.88 -1.76 -12.35
N VAL A 248 9.83 -1.13 -11.82
CA VAL A 248 9.30 -1.36 -10.47
C VAL A 248 7.85 -1.82 -10.57
N GLY A 249 7.59 -3.01 -10.00
CA GLY A 249 6.23 -3.49 -9.70
C GLY A 249 5.92 -3.30 -8.22
N GLY A 250 6.40 -4.20 -7.36
CA GLY A 250 6.14 -4.16 -5.91
C GLY A 250 7.33 -3.78 -5.01
N LEU A 251 8.52 -3.54 -5.60
CA LEU A 251 9.79 -3.28 -4.89
C LEU A 251 10.20 -4.32 -3.82
N THR A 252 9.55 -5.48 -3.70
CA THR A 252 9.81 -6.50 -2.67
C THR A 252 11.14 -7.24 -2.82
N SER A 253 11.80 -7.14 -3.98
CA SER A 253 13.14 -7.70 -4.19
C SER A 253 14.24 -6.67 -3.89
N ARG A 254 14.18 -5.52 -4.56
CA ARG A 254 15.21 -4.47 -4.45
C ARG A 254 15.05 -3.61 -3.19
N GLY A 255 13.83 -3.38 -2.72
CA GLY A 255 13.55 -2.61 -1.50
C GLY A 255 14.14 -3.24 -0.24
N VAL A 256 14.34 -4.57 -0.26
CA VAL A 256 15.01 -5.31 0.81
C VAL A 256 16.53 -5.32 0.63
N SER A 257 17.04 -5.25 -0.60
CA SER A 257 18.48 -5.36 -0.87
C SER A 257 19.35 -4.32 -0.17
N LYS A 258 18.80 -3.15 0.17
CA LYS A 258 19.52 -2.10 0.92
C LYS A 258 19.97 -2.54 2.32
N TYR A 259 19.30 -3.52 2.94
CA TYR A 259 19.71 -4.07 4.25
C TYR A 259 20.77 -5.17 4.13
N PHE A 260 20.94 -5.74 2.92
CA PHE A 260 21.93 -6.77 2.64
C PHE A 260 23.21 -6.23 1.98
N ASN A 261 23.30 -4.91 1.75
CA ASN A 261 24.38 -4.26 0.99
C ASN A 261 25.80 -4.40 1.59
N GLN A 262 25.98 -5.16 2.67
CA GLN A 262 27.29 -5.49 3.23
C GLN A 262 27.40 -6.95 3.71
N THR A 263 26.37 -7.77 3.50
CA THR A 263 26.39 -9.20 3.84
C THR A 263 26.72 -10.00 2.58
N ALA A 264 27.91 -10.60 2.54
CA ALA A 264 28.30 -11.54 1.48
C ALA A 264 27.24 -12.67 1.36
N PRO A 265 26.90 -13.15 0.14
CA PRO A 265 27.62 -13.01 -1.13
C PRO A 265 27.09 -11.91 -2.07
N TYR A 266 26.19 -11.04 -1.62
CA TYR A 266 25.48 -10.11 -2.51
C TYR A 266 26.20 -8.77 -2.67
N ASN A 267 27.35 -8.77 -3.33
CA ASN A 267 27.95 -7.52 -3.82
C ASN A 267 27.11 -7.02 -5.01
N ARG A 268 26.09 -6.19 -4.75
CA ARG A 268 25.15 -5.72 -5.79
C ARG A 268 25.46 -4.28 -6.23
N PRO A 269 25.26 -3.96 -7.52
CA PRO A 269 25.61 -2.67 -8.09
C PRO A 269 24.76 -1.52 -7.50
N VAL A 270 25.30 -0.31 -7.63
CA VAL A 270 24.70 1.00 -7.29
C VAL A 270 23.23 1.03 -7.70
N LEU A 271 22.37 1.58 -6.83
CA LEU A 271 20.95 1.80 -7.13
C LEU A 271 20.80 2.48 -8.48
N SER A 272 19.92 1.94 -9.34
CA SER A 272 19.56 2.59 -10.60
C SER A 272 19.13 4.03 -10.30
N SER A 273 19.71 4.98 -11.01
CA SER A 273 19.30 6.38 -10.93
C SER A 273 17.91 6.57 -11.49
N VAL A 274 17.37 5.62 -12.26
CA VAL A 274 16.04 5.75 -12.90
C VAL A 274 15.15 4.57 -12.52
N LEU A 275 14.03 4.86 -11.87
CA LEU A 275 12.96 3.92 -11.52
C LEU A 275 11.74 4.20 -12.39
N VAL A 276 11.11 3.14 -12.90
CA VAL A 276 9.89 3.23 -13.72
C VAL A 276 8.82 2.32 -13.13
N ASP A 277 7.81 2.91 -12.50
CA ASP A 277 6.62 2.24 -11.98
C ASP A 277 5.68 1.86 -13.12
N ILE A 278 5.49 0.55 -13.28
CA ILE A 278 4.67 -0.06 -14.34
C ILE A 278 3.33 -0.60 -13.82
N THR A 279 3.01 -0.37 -12.55
CA THR A 279 1.80 -0.94 -11.90
C THR A 279 0.49 -0.42 -12.49
N SER A 280 0.55 0.70 -13.21
CA SER A 280 -0.62 1.35 -13.82
C SER A 280 -0.81 1.02 -15.31
N ILE A 281 0.01 0.13 -15.91
CA ILE A 281 -0.12 -0.27 -17.32
C ILE A 281 -1.15 -1.40 -17.47
N PRO A 282 -2.33 -1.19 -18.08
CA PRO A 282 -3.36 -2.22 -18.18
C PRO A 282 -2.90 -3.46 -18.96
N ALA A 283 -2.11 -3.26 -20.02
CA ALA A 283 -1.57 -4.35 -20.85
C ALA A 283 -0.70 -5.34 -20.06
N LEU A 284 -0.11 -4.92 -18.94
CA LEU A 284 0.71 -5.79 -18.07
C LEU A 284 -0.11 -6.53 -17.00
N THR A 285 -1.41 -6.27 -16.92
CA THR A 285 -2.32 -6.89 -15.93
C THR A 285 -3.43 -7.72 -16.59
N ALA A 286 -3.49 -7.73 -17.92
CA ALA A 286 -4.53 -8.43 -18.67
C ALA A 286 -4.41 -9.96 -18.55
N ILE A 287 -5.51 -10.62 -18.20
CA ILE A 287 -5.65 -12.07 -18.24
C ILE A 287 -6.46 -12.43 -19.49
N VAL A 288 -5.80 -12.96 -20.51
CA VAL A 288 -6.46 -13.41 -21.75
C VAL A 288 -6.67 -14.92 -21.67
N PRO A 289 -7.91 -15.41 -21.53
CA PRO A 289 -8.17 -16.84 -21.57
C PRO A 289 -7.80 -17.37 -22.97
N VAL A 290 -6.95 -18.40 -23.00
CA VAL A 290 -6.69 -19.13 -24.24
C VAL A 290 -7.95 -19.92 -24.55
N SER A 291 -8.67 -19.55 -25.61
CA SER A 291 -9.76 -20.39 -26.12
C SER A 291 -9.18 -21.75 -26.50
N ASP A 292 -9.83 -22.84 -26.09
CA ASP A 292 -9.47 -24.19 -26.50
C ASP A 292 -9.22 -24.22 -28.00
N LYS A 293 -7.99 -24.59 -28.39
CA LYS A 293 -7.64 -24.89 -29.78
C LYS A 293 -8.42 -26.16 -30.16
N ASN A 294 -9.61 -26.00 -30.70
CA ASN A 294 -10.25 -27.02 -31.54
C ASN A 294 -9.51 -27.09 -32.88
#